data_AF-A0A927Z5L3-F1
#
_entry.id   AF-A0A927Z5L3-F1
#
_cell.length_a   1.000
_cell.length_b   1.000
_cell.length_c   1.000
_cell.angle_alpha   90.00
_cell.angle_beta   90.00
_cell.angle_gamma   90.00
#
_symmetry.space_group_name_H-M   'P 1'
#
loop_
_entity.id
_entity.type
_entity.pdbx_description
1 polymer ?
#
loop_
_entity_poly.entity_id
_entity_poly.type
_entity_poly.pdbx_seq_one_letter_code
_entity_poly.pdbx_strand_id
1 'polypeptide(L)'
;MSECLICKGKKLDNYKEGIVVVELDSFLQKYASLIWNDSSDVWTIKIAGKDIDFYLTKAQVDIQNGIAYEDTKFYLIMKELLKNDVKIAMWYSEFYEDLPLCKGEIEVLKMCYEGIVDISGMCEVYFKTD
;
A
#
# COMPACT_ATOMS: atom_id res chain seq x y z
N MET A 1 5.09 8.65 12.15
CA MET A 1 5.59 8.18 10.84
C MET A 1 4.35 7.88 10.01
N SER A 2 4.18 8.51 8.84
CA SER A 2 2.91 8.50 8.09
C SER A 2 2.98 7.83 6.71
N GLU A 3 4.15 7.37 6.28
CA GLU A 3 4.28 6.63 5.02
C GLU A 3 5.04 5.34 5.25
N CYS A 4 4.34 4.24 5.04
CA CYS A 4 4.90 2.90 5.09
C CYS A 4 4.57 2.10 3.83
N LEU A 5 4.03 2.75 2.79
CA LEU A 5 3.80 2.13 1.49
C LEU A 5 5.01 2.32 0.59
N ILE A 6 5.59 1.21 0.15
CA ILE A 6 6.62 1.15 -0.88
C ILE A 6 6.05 0.42 -2.09
N CYS A 7 6.14 1.06 -3.24
CA CYS A 7 5.85 0.51 -4.55
C CYS A 7 7.15 0.18 -5.27
N LYS A 8 7.19 -0.95 -5.98
CA LYS A 8 8.30 -1.31 -6.85
C LYS A 8 7.79 -1.75 -8.22
N GLY A 9 8.42 -1.25 -9.27
CA GLY A 9 8.07 -1.53 -10.66
C GLY A 9 7.89 -0.25 -11.47
N LYS A 10 7.31 -0.38 -12.67
CA LYS A 10 7.14 0.74 -13.58
C LYS A 10 6.27 1.84 -12.94
N LYS A 11 6.76 3.08 -12.96
CA LYS A 11 6.02 4.25 -12.47
C LYS A 11 4.72 4.44 -13.24
N LEU A 12 3.67 4.86 -12.53
CA LEU A 12 2.39 5.21 -13.13
C LEU A 12 2.47 6.63 -13.73
N ASP A 13 2.82 6.73 -15.00
CA ASP A 13 3.14 8.02 -15.64
C ASP A 13 1.93 8.97 -15.82
N ASN A 14 0.68 8.52 -15.63
CA ASN A 14 -0.52 9.35 -15.82
C ASN A 14 -1.72 8.82 -15.02
N TYR A 15 -1.60 8.71 -13.70
CA TYR A 15 -2.74 8.22 -12.92
C TYR A 15 -3.88 9.25 -12.85
N LYS A 16 -5.06 8.83 -13.30
CA LYS A 16 -6.23 9.71 -13.51
C LYS A 16 -6.92 10.19 -12.23
N GLU A 17 -6.58 9.67 -11.06
CA GLU A 17 -7.27 10.04 -9.80
C GLU A 17 -6.43 10.91 -8.84
N GLY A 18 -5.41 11.59 -9.35
CA GLY A 18 -4.58 12.48 -8.53
C GLY A 18 -3.56 11.75 -7.65
N ILE A 19 -3.17 10.52 -8.02
CA ILE A 19 -1.96 9.89 -7.50
C ILE A 19 -0.76 10.60 -8.13
N VAL A 20 0.14 11.04 -7.27
CA VAL A 20 1.44 11.58 -7.61
C VAL A 20 2.47 10.57 -7.12
N VAL A 21 3.35 10.14 -8.03
CA VAL A 21 4.52 9.33 -7.66
C VAL A 21 5.51 10.25 -6.94
N VAL A 22 5.95 9.83 -5.76
CA VAL A 22 6.89 10.56 -4.91
C VAL A 22 8.14 9.71 -4.71
N GLU A 23 9.30 10.37 -4.68
CA GLU A 23 10.54 9.70 -4.31
C GLU A 23 10.50 9.26 -2.86
N LEU A 24 11.05 8.07 -2.57
CA LEU A 24 11.14 7.57 -1.21
C LEU A 24 12.10 8.43 -0.37
N ASP A 25 11.76 8.65 0.89
CA ASP A 25 12.72 9.17 1.87
C ASP A 25 13.80 8.14 2.21
N SER A 26 14.83 8.56 2.96
CA SER A 26 15.95 7.68 3.32
C SER A 26 15.55 6.49 4.18
N PHE A 27 14.45 6.60 4.94
CA PHE A 27 13.91 5.52 5.76
C PHE A 27 13.30 4.44 4.85
N LEU A 28 12.37 4.80 3.97
CA LEU A 28 11.73 3.87 3.05
C LEU A 28 12.71 3.26 2.03
N GLN A 29 13.72 4.01 1.58
CA GLN A 29 14.78 3.48 0.72
C GLN A 29 15.57 2.34 1.40
N LYS A 30 15.85 2.48 2.70
CA LYS A 30 16.52 1.42 3.48
C LYS A 30 15.66 0.16 3.50
N TYR A 31 14.37 0.26 3.77
CA TYR A 31 13.47 -0.90 3.81
C TYR A 31 13.25 -1.53 2.44
N ALA A 32 13.13 -0.72 1.38
CA ALA A 32 13.02 -1.24 0.02
C ALA A 32 14.21 -2.15 -0.33
N SER A 33 15.42 -1.71 0.03
CA SER A 33 16.65 -2.49 -0.16
C SER A 33 16.66 -3.76 0.67
N LEU A 34 16.10 -3.75 1.87
CA LEU A 34 16.03 -4.93 2.72
C LEU A 34 14.98 -5.96 2.24
N ILE A 35 13.83 -5.47 1.76
CA ILE A 35 12.69 -6.29 1.31
C ILE A 35 13.00 -6.99 -0.01
N TRP A 36 13.52 -6.23 -0.99
CA TRP A 36 13.75 -6.73 -2.36
C TRP A 36 15.21 -6.97 -2.71
N ASN A 37 16.15 -6.73 -1.79
CA ASN A 37 17.60 -6.75 -2.06
C ASN A 37 17.99 -5.86 -3.26
N ASP A 38 17.23 -4.79 -3.48
CA ASP A 38 17.36 -3.87 -4.62
C ASP A 38 16.60 -2.57 -4.34
N SER A 39 17.16 -1.45 -4.78
CA SER A 39 16.58 -0.10 -4.67
C SER A 39 16.22 0.53 -6.02
N SER A 40 16.32 -0.22 -7.13
CA SER A 40 15.89 0.26 -8.44
C SER A 40 14.35 0.26 -8.57
N ASP A 41 13.82 1.25 -9.28
CA ASP A 41 12.38 1.37 -9.60
C ASP A 41 11.46 1.35 -8.38
N VAL A 42 11.93 1.88 -7.26
CA VAL A 42 11.15 2.02 -6.01
C VAL A 42 10.61 3.43 -5.86
N TRP A 43 9.39 3.56 -5.36
CA TRP A 43 8.69 4.82 -5.21
C TRP A 43 7.54 4.69 -4.21
N THR A 44 6.96 5.82 -3.82
CA THR A 44 5.70 5.84 -3.06
C THR A 44 4.69 6.75 -3.75
N ILE A 45 3.51 6.88 -3.16
CA ILE A 45 2.42 7.69 -3.70
C ILE A 45 1.88 8.67 -2.68
N LYS A 46 1.49 9.85 -3.17
CA LYS A 46 0.52 10.72 -2.50
C LYS A 46 -0.70 10.83 -3.38
N ILE A 47 -1.88 10.75 -2.78
CA ILE A 47 -3.15 10.90 -3.51
C ILE A 47 -3.79 12.20 -3.06
N ALA A 48 -4.02 13.14 -3.99
CA ALA A 48 -4.54 14.48 -3.68
C ALA A 48 -3.81 15.18 -2.51
N GLY A 49 -2.48 14.99 -2.42
CA GLY A 49 -1.63 15.54 -1.37
C GLY A 49 -1.72 14.84 0.00
N LYS A 50 -2.31 13.64 0.06
CA LYS A 50 -2.45 12.82 1.26
C LYS A 50 -1.68 11.50 1.14
N ASP A 51 -1.16 11.05 2.27
CA ASP A 51 -0.45 9.77 2.42
C ASP A 51 -1.46 8.62 2.44
N ILE A 52 -0.99 7.38 2.23
CA ILE A 52 -1.86 6.19 2.18
C ILE A 52 -2.65 5.97 3.50
N ASP A 53 -2.05 6.32 4.64
CA ASP A 53 -2.65 6.21 5.98
C ASP A 53 -3.98 6.95 6.09
N PHE A 54 -4.08 8.13 5.46
CA PHE A 54 -5.33 8.88 5.40
C PHE A 54 -6.45 8.09 4.71
N TYR A 55 -6.13 7.34 3.66
CA TYR A 55 -7.10 6.54 2.93
C TYR A 55 -7.45 5.25 3.64
N LEU A 56 -6.52 4.68 4.39
CA LEU A 56 -6.80 3.55 5.29
C LEU A 56 -7.76 3.98 6.40
N THR A 57 -7.45 5.08 7.10
CA THR A 57 -8.33 5.64 8.14
C THR A 57 -9.73 5.95 7.57
N LYS A 58 -9.81 6.49 6.35
CA LYS A 58 -11.09 6.70 5.68
C LYS A 58 -11.83 5.41 5.37
N ALA A 59 -11.14 4.38 4.87
CA ALA A 59 -11.75 3.09 4.57
C ALA A 59 -12.32 2.43 5.85
N GLN A 60 -11.66 2.58 6.99
CA GLN A 60 -12.18 2.13 8.28
C GLN A 60 -13.52 2.82 8.61
N VAL A 61 -13.58 4.14 8.45
CA VAL A 61 -14.81 4.93 8.67
C VAL A 61 -15.91 4.54 7.67
N ASP A 62 -15.56 4.37 6.39
CA ASP A 62 -16.50 3.97 5.35
C ASP A 62 -17.14 2.61 5.69
N ILE A 63 -16.34 1.61 6.07
CA ILE A 63 -16.83 0.29 6.46
C ILE A 63 -17.69 0.35 7.73
N GLN A 64 -17.30 1.13 8.73
CA GLN A 64 -18.11 1.35 9.94
C GLN A 64 -19.48 1.98 9.61
N ASN A 65 -19.56 2.77 8.55
CA ASN A 65 -20.80 3.37 8.05
C ASN A 65 -21.58 2.46 7.07
N GLY A 66 -21.14 1.22 6.86
CA GLY A 66 -21.81 0.24 6.02
C GLY A 66 -21.47 0.31 4.53
N ILE A 67 -20.42 1.04 4.15
CA ILE A 67 -19.89 1.02 2.79
C ILE A 67 -19.11 -0.28 2.58
N ALA A 68 -19.30 -0.93 1.44
CA ALA A 68 -18.55 -2.13 1.09
C ALA A 68 -17.07 -1.80 0.87
N TYR A 69 -16.18 -2.72 1.24
CA TYR A 69 -14.73 -2.52 1.10
C TYR A 69 -14.34 -2.20 -0.36
N GLU A 70 -14.95 -2.89 -1.31
CA GLU A 70 -14.75 -2.75 -2.75
C GLU A 70 -15.11 -1.36 -3.29
N ASP A 71 -15.97 -0.64 -2.57
CA ASP A 71 -16.39 0.72 -2.91
C ASP A 71 -15.52 1.80 -2.25
N THR A 72 -14.61 1.41 -1.34
CA THR A 72 -13.71 2.36 -0.67
C THR A 72 -12.65 2.89 -1.62
N LYS A 73 -12.24 4.15 -1.41
CA LYS A 73 -11.16 4.74 -2.20
C LYS A 73 -9.83 3.97 -2.04
N PHE A 74 -9.59 3.43 -0.85
CA PHE A 74 -8.41 2.62 -0.57
C PHE A 74 -8.36 1.36 -1.45
N TYR A 75 -9.46 0.60 -1.52
CA TYR A 75 -9.54 -0.58 -2.39
C TYR A 75 -9.26 -0.25 -3.85
N LEU A 76 -9.84 0.84 -4.37
CA LEU A 76 -9.63 1.29 -5.75
C LEU A 76 -8.15 1.63 -6.03
N ILE A 77 -7.47 2.26 -5.07
CA ILE A 77 -6.03 2.57 -5.16
C ILE A 77 -5.22 1.26 -5.22
N MET A 78 -5.43 0.34 -4.29
CA MET A 78 -4.71 -0.93 -4.23
C MET A 78 -4.91 -1.77 -5.48
N LYS A 79 -6.16 -1.87 -5.94
CA LYS A 79 -6.52 -2.61 -7.15
C LYS A 79 -5.83 -2.05 -8.38
N GLU A 80 -5.73 -0.73 -8.50
CA GLU A 80 -5.01 -0.15 -9.63
C GLU A 80 -3.52 -0.47 -9.59
N LEU A 81 -2.86 -0.28 -8.43
CA LEU A 81 -1.44 -0.58 -8.30
C LEU A 81 -1.15 -2.02 -8.76
N LEU A 82 -1.95 -2.97 -8.27
CA LEU A 82 -1.82 -4.39 -8.61
C LEU A 82 -2.10 -4.67 -10.10
N LYS A 83 -3.10 -4.00 -10.71
CA LYS A 83 -3.40 -4.12 -12.14
C LYS A 83 -2.25 -3.67 -13.04
N ASN A 84 -1.41 -2.76 -12.57
CA ASN A 84 -0.24 -2.27 -13.30
C ASN A 84 1.05 -3.05 -12.95
N ASP A 85 0.92 -4.26 -12.39
CA ASP A 85 2.04 -5.14 -12.01
C ASP A 85 3.02 -4.46 -11.03
N VAL A 86 2.49 -3.59 -10.16
CA VAL A 86 3.27 -2.94 -9.10
C VAL A 86 3.37 -3.88 -7.91
N LYS A 87 4.60 -4.17 -7.50
CA LYS A 87 4.91 -4.84 -6.22
C LYS A 87 4.67 -3.86 -5.08
N ILE A 88 4.13 -4.33 -3.96
CA ILE A 88 3.71 -3.48 -2.85
C ILE A 88 4.24 -4.04 -1.53
N ALA A 89 4.82 -3.18 -0.70
CA ALA A 89 5.03 -3.43 0.72
C ALA A 89 4.38 -2.31 1.53
N MET A 90 3.52 -2.64 2.48
CA MET A 90 2.81 -1.69 3.35
C MET A 90 2.70 -2.24 4.76
N TRP A 91 3.03 -1.47 5.80
CA TRP A 91 2.94 -1.90 7.20
C TRP A 91 2.76 -0.70 8.13
N TYR A 92 2.49 -0.87 9.42
CA TYR A 92 2.35 0.25 10.37
C TYR A 92 3.21 0.04 11.62
N SER A 93 4.44 -0.46 11.42
CA SER A 93 5.37 -0.84 12.47
C SER A 93 6.81 -0.41 12.12
N GLU A 94 7.71 -0.35 13.10
CA GLU A 94 9.15 -0.21 12.83
C GLU A 94 9.77 -1.53 12.31
N PHE A 95 9.06 -2.63 12.53
CA PHE A 95 9.43 -3.99 12.14
C PHE A 95 8.69 -4.38 10.85
N TYR A 96 9.45 -4.83 9.86
CA TYR A 96 8.96 -5.27 8.54
C TYR A 96 9.25 -6.76 8.30
N GLU A 97 10.07 -7.36 9.15
CA GLU A 97 10.57 -8.73 9.01
C GLU A 97 9.46 -9.78 9.06
N ASP A 98 8.34 -9.44 9.71
CA ASP A 98 7.16 -10.28 9.85
C ASP A 98 6.11 -10.02 8.75
N LEU A 99 6.43 -9.21 7.74
CA LEU A 99 5.51 -8.91 6.66
C LEU A 99 5.10 -10.19 5.91
N PRO A 100 3.80 -10.51 5.86
CA PRO A 100 3.32 -11.73 5.25
C PRO A 100 3.46 -11.67 3.73
N LEU A 101 3.96 -12.74 3.13
CA LEU A 101 4.07 -12.87 1.69
C LEU A 101 2.72 -13.25 1.06
N CYS A 102 2.16 -12.36 0.25
CA CYS A 102 0.99 -12.61 -0.57
C CYS A 102 1.37 -13.23 -1.93
N LYS A 103 0.60 -14.22 -2.37
CA LYS A 103 0.78 -14.95 -3.65
C LYS A 103 0.07 -14.32 -4.85
N GLY A 104 -0.70 -13.25 -4.63
CA GLY A 104 -1.40 -12.55 -5.70
C GLY A 104 -2.38 -11.51 -5.20
N GLU A 105 -3.04 -10.83 -6.16
CA GLU A 105 -3.98 -9.72 -5.91
C GLU A 105 -5.05 -10.06 -4.87
N ILE A 106 -5.66 -11.25 -4.95
CA ILE A 106 -6.73 -11.67 -4.03
C ILE A 106 -6.23 -11.71 -2.58
N GLU A 107 -5.04 -12.25 -2.34
CA GLU A 107 -4.46 -12.31 -1.00
C GLU A 107 -4.14 -10.91 -0.49
N VAL A 108 -3.54 -10.06 -1.34
CA VAL A 108 -3.25 -8.66 -0.98
C VAL A 108 -4.51 -7.90 -0.57
N LEU A 109 -5.57 -7.96 -1.40
CA LEU A 109 -6.81 -7.26 -1.12
C LEU A 109 -7.52 -7.81 0.12
N LYS A 110 -7.42 -9.13 0.36
CA LYS A 110 -7.95 -9.76 1.58
C LYS A 110 -7.20 -9.28 2.82
N MET A 111 -5.87 -9.25 2.81
CA MET A 111 -5.07 -8.78 3.94
C MET A 111 -5.33 -7.30 4.23
N CYS A 112 -5.49 -6.50 3.18
CA CYS A 112 -5.92 -5.12 3.32
C CYS A 112 -7.27 -5.00 4.04
N TYR A 113 -8.26 -5.78 3.62
CA TYR A 113 -9.56 -5.81 4.29
C TYR A 113 -9.43 -6.23 5.75
N GLU A 114 -8.71 -7.31 6.04
CA GLU A 114 -8.50 -7.82 7.41
C GLU A 114 -7.86 -6.75 8.32
N GLY A 115 -6.85 -6.02 7.82
CA GLY A 115 -6.22 -4.92 8.56
C GLY A 115 -7.11 -3.68 8.75
N ILE A 116 -8.04 -3.44 7.83
CA ILE A 116 -9.00 -2.32 7.95
C ILE A 116 -10.12 -2.66 8.95
N VAL A 117 -10.61 -3.90 8.98
CA VAL A 117 -11.71 -4.29 9.88
C VAL A 117 -11.25 -4.63 11.29
N ASP A 118 -9.97 -4.91 11.51
CA ASP A 118 -9.44 -5.12 12.85
C ASP A 118 -9.53 -3.83 13.69
N ILE A 119 -9.97 -3.97 14.94
CA ILE A 119 -10.12 -2.89 15.93
C ILE A 119 -8.78 -2.20 16.21
N SER A 120 -7.66 -2.91 16.03
CA SER A 120 -6.31 -2.35 16.17
C SER A 120 -5.81 -1.59 14.92
N GLY A 121 -6.53 -1.71 13.80
CA GLY A 121 -6.43 -0.84 12.63
C GLY A 121 -5.07 -0.79 11.93
N MET A 122 -4.28 -1.86 11.99
CA MET A 122 -2.97 -1.93 11.34
C MET A 122 -3.05 -2.83 10.11
N CYS A 123 -2.70 -2.27 8.94
CA CYS A 123 -2.68 -3.03 7.69
C CYS A 123 -1.25 -3.38 7.30
N GLU A 124 -0.95 -4.68 7.31
CA GLU A 124 0.35 -5.25 6.99
C GLU A 124 0.24 -6.14 5.77
N VAL A 125 0.97 -5.79 4.72
CA VAL A 125 0.86 -6.37 3.38
C VAL A 125 2.23 -6.40 2.74
N TYR A 126 2.66 -7.57 2.29
CA TYR A 126 3.82 -7.68 1.41
C TYR A 126 3.55 -8.56 0.21
N PHE A 127 3.59 -7.93 -0.96
CA PHE A 127 3.43 -8.55 -2.25
C PHE A 127 4.76 -8.59 -2.98
N LYS A 128 5.28 -9.81 -3.16
CA LYS A 128 6.47 -10.08 -3.95
C LYS A 128 6.07 -10.90 -5.18
N THR A 129 6.25 -10.33 -6.37
CA THR A 129 6.30 -11.15 -7.59
C THR A 129 7.74 -11.60 -7.82
N ASP A 130 7.95 -12.90 -8.02
CA ASP A 130 9.25 -13.48 -8.34
C ASP A 130 9.75 -13.03 -9.72
#